data_AF-A0A659UIN8-F1
#
_entry.id   AF-A0A659UIN8-F1
#
_cell.length_a   1.000
_cell.length_b   1.000
_cell.length_c   1.000
_cell.angle_alpha   90.00
_cell.angle_beta   90.00
_cell.angle_gamma   90.00
#
_symmetry.space_group_name_H-M   'P 1'
#
loop_
_entity.id
_entity.type
_entity.pdbx_description
1 polymer ?
#
loop_
_entity_poly.entity_id
_entity_poly.type
_entity_poly.pdbx_seq_one_letter_code
_entity_poly.pdbx_strand_id
1 'polypeptide(L)'
;YLGLPQIGYVIGAVPAGIVALSLCYGAYMTEIFRAGIESIPRGQSEGATALGLSPGQTMALVILPQAMRVIIPPTGNQFIAMLKASSLVFVVSVCEIMYC
;
A
#
# COMPACT_ATOMS: atom_id res chain seq x y z
N TYR A 1 -14.93 -17.61 -30.48
CA TYR A 1 -15.82 -16.73 -31.27
C TYR A 1 -17.24 -17.28 -31.13
N LEU A 2 -18.21 -16.41 -30.78
CA LEU A 2 -19.63 -16.66 -30.43
C LEU A 2 -19.93 -17.15 -29.00
N GLY A 3 -20.50 -16.23 -28.19
CA GLY A 3 -21.35 -16.60 -27.06
C GLY A 3 -21.08 -15.87 -25.74
N LEU A 4 -21.08 -14.52 -25.70
CA LEU A 4 -21.79 -13.71 -24.68
C LEU A 4 -21.48 -12.21 -24.85
N PRO A 5 -22.25 -11.48 -25.65
CA PRO A 5 -22.31 -10.03 -25.57
C PRO A 5 -23.30 -9.63 -24.46
N GLN A 6 -22.99 -9.73 -23.16
CA GLN A 6 -24.01 -9.39 -22.12
C GLN A 6 -23.57 -8.76 -20.78
N ILE A 7 -22.33 -8.27 -20.61
CA ILE A 7 -22.06 -7.26 -19.57
C ILE A 7 -21.20 -6.17 -20.22
N GLY A 8 -21.87 -5.13 -20.72
CA GLY A 8 -21.29 -4.00 -21.45
C GLY A 8 -20.39 -3.08 -20.62
N TYR A 9 -19.52 -3.66 -19.79
CA TYR A 9 -18.43 -2.96 -19.13
C TYR A 9 -17.14 -3.74 -19.41
N VAL A 10 -16.66 -3.64 -20.65
CA VAL A 10 -15.25 -3.93 -20.93
C VAL A 10 -14.48 -2.77 -20.30
N ILE A 11 -14.21 -2.87 -18.99
CA ILE A 11 -13.04 -2.17 -18.46
C ILE A 11 -11.91 -2.68 -19.33
N GLY A 12 -11.40 -1.81 -20.21
CA GLY A 12 -10.25 -2.16 -21.03
C GLY A 12 -9.19 -2.81 -20.14
N ALA A 13 -8.38 -3.70 -20.71
CA ALA A 13 -7.32 -4.37 -19.96
C ALA A 13 -6.46 -3.37 -19.13
N VAL A 14 -6.34 -2.14 -19.61
CA VAL A 14 -5.68 -1.01 -18.93
C VAL A 14 -6.37 -0.61 -17.60
N PRO A 15 -7.63 -0.12 -17.55
CA PRO A 15 -8.26 0.21 -16.27
C PRO A 15 -8.46 -0.97 -15.32
N ALA A 16 -8.68 -2.19 -15.82
CA ALA A 16 -8.73 -3.40 -14.98
C ALA A 16 -7.37 -3.68 -14.29
N GLY A 17 -6.27 -3.56 -15.05
CA GLY A 17 -4.91 -3.68 -14.52
C GLY A 17 -4.56 -2.58 -13.51
N ILE A 18 -4.98 -1.34 -13.77
CA ILE A 18 -4.78 -0.21 -12.83
C ILE A 18 -5.49 -0.50 -11.51
N VAL A 19 -6.76 -0.90 -11.54
CA VAL A 19 -7.53 -1.18 -10.31
C VAL A 19 -6.91 -2.33 -9.53
N ALA A 20 -6.52 -3.42 -10.20
CA ALA A 20 -5.86 -4.55 -9.56
C ALA A 20 -4.53 -4.14 -8.88
N LEU A 21 -3.70 -3.37 -9.59
CA LEU A 21 -2.42 -2.88 -9.06
C LEU A 21 -2.62 -1.88 -7.91
N SER A 22 -3.56 -0.94 -8.04
CA SER A 22 -3.88 0.04 -6.99
C SER A 22 -4.39 -0.65 -5.72
N LEU A 23 -5.22 -1.69 -5.85
CA LEU A 23 -5.73 -2.44 -4.70
C LEU A 23 -4.61 -3.20 -3.99
N CYS A 24 -3.79 -3.94 -4.73
CA CYS A 24 -2.64 -4.67 -4.18
C CYS A 24 -1.64 -3.73 -3.50
N TYR A 25 -1.32 -2.62 -4.15
CA TYR A 25 -0.41 -1.62 -3.61
C TYR A 25 -1.00 -0.91 -2.39
N GLY A 26 -2.29 -0.56 -2.43
CA GLY A 26 -3.01 0.06 -1.33
C GLY A 26 -3.01 -0.81 -0.08
N ALA A 27 -3.35 -2.09 -0.21
CA ALA A 27 -3.34 -3.04 0.91
C ALA A 27 -1.95 -3.16 1.53
N TYR A 28 -0.91 -3.25 0.70
CA TYR A 28 0.47 -3.34 1.16
C TYR A 28 0.91 -2.08 1.91
N MET A 29 0.59 -0.91 1.36
CA MET A 29 0.92 0.37 1.98
C MET A 29 0.17 0.53 3.31
N THR A 30 -1.11 0.14 3.39
CA THR A 30 -1.86 0.13 4.66
C THR A 30 -1.17 -0.73 5.72
N GLU A 31 -0.70 -1.92 5.38
CA GLU A 31 -0.05 -2.81 6.34
C GLU A 31 1.29 -2.26 6.83
N ILE A 32 2.07 -1.63 5.95
CA ILE A 32 3.31 -0.94 6.32
C ILE A 32 3.02 0.21 7.29
N PHE A 33 2.00 1.04 7.02
CA PHE A 33 1.63 2.13 7.91
C PHE A 33 1.14 1.61 9.26
N ARG A 34 0.32 0.54 9.26
CA ARG A 34 -0.16 -0.13 10.48
C ARG A 34 1.01 -0.65 11.31
N ALA A 35 1.92 -1.41 10.69
CA ALA A 35 3.09 -1.98 11.35
C ALA A 35 4.04 -0.89 11.88
N GLY A 36 4.22 0.21 11.14
CA GLY A 36 5.05 1.32 11.58
C GLY A 36 4.48 2.07 12.78
N ILE A 37 3.16 2.26 12.85
CA ILE A 37 2.50 2.82 14.05
C ILE A 37 2.63 1.86 15.24
N GLU A 38 2.41 0.56 15.03
CA GLU A 38 2.49 -0.48 16.07
C GLU A 38 3.94 -0.70 16.58
N SER A 39 4.94 -0.38 15.76
CA SER A 39 6.37 -0.46 16.14
C SER A 39 6.78 0.55 17.22
N ILE A 40 5.97 1.59 17.47
CA ILE A 40 6.30 2.63 18.43
C ILE A 40 6.10 2.12 19.86
N PRO A 41 7.13 2.20 20.74
CA PRO A 41 7.01 1.73 22.11
C PRO A 41 5.89 2.45 22.87
N ARG A 42 5.12 1.71 23.66
CA ARG A 42 4.02 2.26 24.49
C ARG A 42 4.48 3.36 25.44
N GLY A 43 5.75 3.34 25.88
CA GLY A 43 6.36 4.38 26.69
C GLY A 43 6.34 5.78 26.06
N GLN A 44 6.30 5.89 24.72
CA GLN A 44 6.12 7.18 24.04
C GLN A 44 4.71 7.74 24.25
N SER A 45 3.68 6.87 24.23
CA SER A 45 2.32 7.28 24.55
C SER A 45 2.16 7.63 26.03
N GLU A 46 2.73 6.81 26.92
CA GLU A 46 2.70 7.06 28.36
C GLU A 46 3.43 8.37 28.74
N GLY A 47 4.58 8.65 28.13
CA GLY A 47 5.31 9.91 28.30
C GLY A 47 4.55 11.12 27.78
N ALA A 48 3.89 10.99 26.62
CA ALA A 48 3.03 12.04 26.06
C ALA A 48 1.82 12.33 26.97
N THR A 49 1.20 11.28 27.54
CA THR A 49 0.10 11.42 28.51
C THR A 49 0.59 12.07 29.81
N ALA A 50 1.79 11.72 30.29
CA ALA A 50 2.40 12.36 31.46
C ALA A 50 2.69 13.86 31.25
N LEU A 51 2.94 14.26 30.00
CA LEU A 51 3.08 15.66 29.57
C LEU A 51 1.73 16.37 29.37
N GLY A 52 0.60 15.70 29.60
CA GLY A 52 -0.74 16.27 29.46
C GLY A 52 -1.25 16.34 28.01
N LEU A 53 -0.64 15.62 27.07
CA LEU A 53 -1.10 15.57 25.68
C LEU A 53 -2.37 14.72 25.56
N SER A 54 -3.37 15.24 24.83
CA SER A 54 -4.54 14.47 24.45
C SER A 54 -4.18 13.34 23.46
N PRO A 55 -4.96 12.25 23.37
CA PRO A 55 -4.67 11.15 22.46
C PRO A 55 -4.45 11.56 20.99
N GLY A 56 -5.19 12.58 20.52
CA GLY A 56 -5.02 13.13 19.18
C GLY A 56 -3.69 13.88 19.01
N GLN A 57 -3.27 14.64 20.02
CA GLN A 57 -1.97 15.32 20.03
C GLN A 57 -0.82 14.32 20.13
N THR A 58 -0.95 13.29 20.98
CA THR A 58 0.02 12.19 21.07
C THR A 58 0.19 11.49 19.73
N MET A 59 -0.91 11.20 19.04
CA MET A 59 -0.84 10.61 17.70
C MET A 59 -0.13 11.54 16.70
N ALA A 60 -0.56 12.80 16.59
CA ALA A 60 -0.05 13.73 15.58
C ALA A 60 1.40 14.22 15.84
N LEU A 61 1.77 14.44 17.09
CA LEU A 61 3.05 15.08 17.46
C LEU A 61 4.13 14.09 17.90
N VAL A 62 3.73 12.90 18.37
CA VAL A 62 4.68 11.92 18.96
C VAL A 62 4.72 10.66 18.11
N ILE A 63 3.60 9.96 17.95
CA ILE A 63 3.56 8.64 17.31
C ILE A 63 3.78 8.74 15.80
N LEU A 64 3.01 9.59 15.11
CA LEU A 64 3.06 9.73 13.66
C LEU A 64 4.46 10.12 13.12
N PRO A 65 5.14 11.17 13.63
CA PRO A 65 6.48 11.51 13.15
C PRO A 65 7.53 10.44 13.45
N GLN A 66 7.38 9.67 14.54
CA GLN A 66 8.26 8.54 14.85
C GLN A 66 7.99 7.37 13.91
N ALA A 67 6.72 7.00 13.71
CA ALA A 67 6.31 5.93 12.81
C ALA A 67 6.79 6.21 11.38
N MET A 68 6.66 7.45 10.90
CA MET A 68 7.15 7.84 9.57
C MET A 68 8.66 7.64 9.41
N ARG A 69 9.47 7.94 10.43
CA ARG A 69 10.93 7.70 10.38
C ARG A 69 11.28 6.22 10.32
N VAL A 70 10.45 5.34 10.88
CA VAL A 70 10.62 3.88 10.82
C VAL A 70 10.13 3.34 9.47
N ILE A 71 9.02 3.88 8.95
CA ILE A 71 8.35 3.42 7.71
C ILE A 71 9.12 3.83 6.46
N ILE A 72 9.56 5.09 6.35
CA ILE A 72 10.15 5.66 5.12
C ILE A 72 11.34 4.82 4.58
N PRO A 73 12.37 4.49 5.38
CA PRO A 73 13.54 3.76 4.88
C PRO A 73 13.23 2.38 4.27
N PRO A 74 12.48 1.45 4.94
CA PRO A 74 12.16 0.15 4.37
C PRO A 74 11.14 0.23 3.22
N THR A 75 10.21 1.19 3.26
CA THR A 75 9.21 1.36 2.20
C THR A 75 9.86 1.64 0.86
N GLY A 76 10.92 2.46 0.81
CA GLY A 76 11.64 2.74 -0.43
C GLY A 76 12.24 1.48 -1.07
N ASN A 77 12.81 0.58 -0.26
CA ASN A 77 13.40 -0.65 -0.76
C ASN A 77 12.33 -1.66 -1.23
N GLN A 78 11.26 -1.83 -0.45
CA GLN A 78 10.13 -2.68 -0.84
C GLN A 78 9.38 -2.15 -2.06
N PHE A 79 9.26 -0.83 -2.21
CA PHE A 79 8.67 -0.20 -3.38
C PHE A 79 9.43 -0.56 -4.66
N ILE A 80 10.77 -0.48 -4.64
CA ILE A 80 11.61 -0.85 -5.78
C ILE A 80 11.49 -2.36 -6.09
N ALA A 81 11.50 -3.21 -5.06
CA ALA A 81 11.33 -4.65 -5.23
C ALA A 81 9.95 -5.02 -5.82
N MET A 82 8.89 -4.39 -5.32
CA MET A 82 7.53 -4.59 -5.83
C MET A 82 7.34 -4.03 -7.24
N LEU A 83 7.94 -2.88 -7.58
CA LEU A 83 7.96 -2.36 -8.95
C LEU A 83 8.64 -3.33 -9.92
N LYS A 84 9.71 -3.99 -9.48
CA LYS A 84 10.39 -5.00 -10.27
C LYS A 84 9.53 -6.24 -10.48
N ALA A 85 8.82 -6.69 -9.45
CA ALA A 85 7.89 -7.81 -9.55
C ALA A 85 6.64 -7.47 -10.40
N SER A 86 6.08 -6.27 -10.25
CA SER A 86 4.90 -5.84 -10.99
C SER A 86 5.18 -5.63 -12.48
N SER A 87 6.36 -5.10 -12.84
CA SER A 87 6.77 -4.99 -14.24
C SER A 87 6.94 -6.36 -14.90
N LEU A 88 7.53 -7.34 -14.20
CA LEU A 88 7.63 -8.71 -14.69
C LEU A 88 6.25 -9.37 -14.89
N VAL A 89 5.37 -9.27 -13.88
CA VAL A 89 4.01 -9.84 -13.94
C VAL A 89 3.16 -9.16 -15.00
N PHE A 90 3.29 -7.83 -15.17
CA PHE A 90 2.61 -7.09 -16.22
C PHE A 90 3.08 -7.52 -17.62
N VAL A 91 4.40 -7.63 -17.83
CA VAL A 91 4.95 -8.09 -19.13
C VAL A 91 4.48 -9.50 -19.46
N VAL A 92 4.50 -10.43 -18.49
CA VAL A 92 3.99 -11.79 -18.68
C VAL A 92 2.49 -11.79 -18.99
N SER A 93 1.70 -11.02 -18.23
CA SER A 93 0.24 -10.97 -18.42
C SER A 93 -0.14 -10.37 -19.77
N VAL A 94 0.55 -9.31 -20.21
CA VAL A 94 0.33 -8.71 -21.54
C VAL A 94 0.77 -9.67 -22.65
N CYS A 95 1.86 -10.41 -22.47
CA CYS A 95 2.26 -11.46 -23.41
C CYS A 95 1.17 -12.51 -23.55
N GLU A 96 0.63 -13.05 -22.45
CA GLU A 96 -0.44 -14.06 -22.47
C GLU A 96 -1.71 -13.55 -23.16
N ILE A 97 -2.08 -12.28 -22.96
CA ILE A 97 -3.28 -11.68 -23.57
C ILE A 97 -3.06 -11.37 -25.07
N MET A 98 -1.82 -11.03 -25.47
CA MET A 98 -1.48 -10.69 -26.86
C MET A 98 -1.16 -11.92 -27.72
N TYR A 99 -0.69 -13.02 -27.12
CA TYR A 99 -0.40 -14.30 -27.79
C TYR A 99 -1.62 -15.25 -27.83
N CYS A 100 -2.82 -14.73 -28.08
CA CYS A 100 -4.00 -15.51 -28.47
C CYS A 100 -4.73 -14.87 -29.66
#